data_AF-A0A949YPI4-F1
#
_entry.id   AF-A0A949YPI4-F1
#
_cell.length_a   1.000
_cell.length_b   1.000
_cell.length_c   1.000
_cell.angle_alpha   90.00
_cell.angle_beta   90.00
_cell.angle_gamma   90.00
#
_symmetry.space_group_name_H-M   'P 1'
#
loop_
_entity.id
_entity.type
_entity.pdbx_description
1 polymer ?
#
loop_
_entity_poly.entity_id
_entity_poly.type
_entity_poly.pdbx_seq_one_letter_code
_entity_poly.pdbx_strand_id
1 'polypeptide(L)'
;MRLTVSTNPVPPGRYLAELTGIRHTNRGTYGPGLRFEFTICGGPLQGRKISRMTGCIPGPTNALGSLLRDLLGRPLQIGEEIDVDPLINREYSIEVALSESGASYVETAKSCSP
;
A
#
# COMPACT_ATOMS: atom_id res chain seq x y z
N MET A 1 -20.40 -11.42 -26.11
CA MET A 1 -19.92 -10.58 -25.00
C MET A 1 -18.52 -10.09 -25.35
N ARG A 2 -18.30 -8.79 -25.43
CA ARG A 2 -16.96 -8.20 -25.66
C ARG A 2 -16.55 -7.48 -24.39
N LEU A 3 -15.40 -7.85 -23.85
CA LEU A 3 -14.77 -7.18 -22.71
C LEU A 3 -13.58 -6.41 -23.25
N THR A 4 -13.49 -5.13 -22.92
CA THR A 4 -12.29 -4.33 -23.19
C THR A 4 -11.42 -4.40 -21.95
N VAL A 5 -10.23 -4.98 -22.09
CA VAL A 5 -9.22 -4.95 -21.04
C VAL A 5 -8.63 -3.55 -21.05
N SER A 6 -8.95 -2.75 -20.03
CA SER A 6 -8.26 -1.48 -19.77
C SER A 6 -7.52 -1.58 -18.44
N THR A 7 -6.22 -1.31 -18.47
CA THR A 7 -5.52 -0.83 -17.30
C THR A 7 -5.81 0.66 -17.25
N ASN A 8 -6.70 1.10 -16.36
CA ASN A 8 -6.78 2.51 -16.00
C ASN A 8 -5.84 2.68 -14.80
N PRO A 9 -4.51 2.77 -14.97
CA PRO A 9 -3.62 2.94 -13.83
C PRO A 9 -3.96 4.24 -13.09
N VAL A 10 -3.80 4.24 -11.78
CA VAL A 10 -3.70 5.49 -11.03
C VAL A 10 -2.39 6.16 -11.49
N PRO A 11 -2.41 7.40 -12.00
CA PRO A 11 -1.20 8.08 -12.43
C PRO A 11 -0.18 8.18 -11.29
N PRO A 12 1.13 8.26 -11.61
CA PRO A 12 2.13 8.60 -10.61
C PRO A 12 1.80 9.93 -9.94
N GLY A 13 2.06 10.01 -8.63
CA GLY A 13 1.85 11.23 -7.87
C GLY A 13 1.45 10.98 -6.44
N ARG A 14 1.18 12.07 -5.73
CA ARG A 14 0.83 12.06 -4.31
C ARG A 14 -0.69 12.15 -4.14
N TYR A 15 -1.23 11.27 -3.31
CA TYR A 15 -2.66 11.18 -3.05
C TYR A 15 -2.93 11.08 -1.54
N LEU A 16 -4.05 11.63 -1.10
CA LEU A 16 -4.60 11.30 0.20
C LEU A 16 -5.42 10.01 0.04
N ALA A 17 -5.12 9.00 0.85
CA ALA A 17 -5.79 7.71 0.78
C ALA A 17 -5.94 7.08 2.17
N GLU A 18 -7.04 6.36 2.36
CA GLU A 18 -7.32 5.60 3.58
C GLU A 18 -6.79 4.18 3.42
N LEU A 19 -6.11 3.64 4.45
CA LEU A 19 -5.78 2.22 4.50
C LEU A 19 -7.04 1.42 4.84
N THR A 20 -7.68 0.83 3.84
CA THR A 20 -8.96 0.13 3.97
C THR A 20 -8.84 -1.36 4.31
N GLY A 21 -7.63 -1.92 4.27
CA GLY A 21 -7.44 -3.30 4.68
C GLY A 21 -6.02 -3.83 4.50
N ILE A 22 -5.72 -4.86 5.29
CA ILE A 22 -4.50 -5.66 5.20
C ILE A 22 -4.94 -7.11 5.10
N ARG A 23 -4.46 -7.84 4.10
CA ARG A 23 -4.84 -9.24 3.88
C ARG A 23 -3.64 -10.10 3.51
N HIS A 24 -3.61 -11.32 4.02
CA HIS A 24 -2.71 -12.34 3.50
C HIS A 24 -3.04 -12.65 2.04
N THR A 25 -2.00 -12.84 1.24
CA THR A 25 -2.14 -13.20 -0.16
C THR A 25 -1.11 -14.27 -0.52
N ASN A 26 -1.56 -15.31 -1.21
CA ASN A 26 -0.72 -16.43 -1.65
C ASN A 26 -0.49 -16.35 -3.16
N ARG A 27 -0.32 -15.14 -3.71
CA ARG A 27 -0.40 -14.92 -5.16
C ARG A 27 0.87 -15.39 -5.89
N GLY A 28 0.86 -16.66 -6.31
CA GLY A 28 1.69 -17.19 -7.39
C GLY A 28 3.21 -17.15 -7.14
N THR A 29 3.98 -16.76 -8.17
CA THR A 29 5.44 -16.86 -8.31
C THR A 29 6.28 -16.21 -7.20
N TYR A 30 5.67 -15.38 -6.34
CA TYR A 30 6.35 -14.60 -5.31
C TYR A 30 6.11 -15.10 -3.87
N GLY A 31 5.36 -16.20 -3.71
CA GLY A 31 5.11 -16.81 -2.40
C GLY A 31 4.09 -16.05 -1.53
N PRO A 32 3.99 -16.40 -0.23
CA PRO A 32 3.08 -15.76 0.70
C PRO A 32 3.50 -14.30 0.96
N GLY A 33 2.52 -13.42 0.99
CA GLY A 33 2.72 -12.00 1.24
C GLY A 33 1.55 -11.34 1.95
N LEU A 34 1.72 -10.04 2.19
CA LEU A 34 0.68 -9.15 2.68
C LEU A 34 0.28 -8.18 1.57
N ARG A 35 -1.01 -7.94 1.45
CA ARG A 35 -1.58 -6.91 0.59
C ARG A 35 -2.18 -5.82 1.46
N PHE A 36 -1.66 -4.61 1.30
CA PHE A 36 -2.19 -3.38 1.88
C PHE A 36 -3.04 -2.69 0.84
N GLU A 37 -4.32 -2.45 1.14
CA GLU A 37 -5.30 -1.86 0.23
C GLU A 37 -5.63 -0.43 0.66
N PHE A 38 -5.33 0.54 -0.20
CA PHE A 38 -5.61 1.94 0.01
C PHE A 38 -6.74 2.42 -0.90
N THR A 39 -7.60 3.29 -0.39
CA THR A 39 -8.66 3.95 -1.16
C THR A 39 -8.42 5.45 -1.19
N ILE A 40 -8.31 6.05 -2.38
CA ILE A 40 -8.05 7.48 -2.54
C ILE A 40 -9.25 8.29 -2.02
N CYS A 41 -9.00 9.23 -1.12
CA CYS A 41 -10.04 10.00 -0.43
C CYS A 41 -10.46 11.27 -1.16
N GLY A 42 -9.68 11.78 -2.13
CA GLY A 42 -9.95 13.08 -2.76
C GLY A 42 -9.49 13.23 -4.20
N GLY A 43 -9.95 14.31 -4.83
CA GLY A 43 -9.65 14.65 -6.22
C GLY A 43 -10.39 13.78 -7.25
N PRO A 44 -10.00 13.86 -8.54
CA PRO A 44 -10.68 13.17 -9.64
C PRO A 44 -10.66 11.63 -9.56
N LEU A 45 -9.82 11.08 -8.69
CA LEU A 45 -9.63 9.64 -8.50
C LEU A 45 -10.19 9.16 -7.16
N GLN A 46 -11.03 9.97 -6.50
CA GLN A 46 -11.70 9.57 -5.26
C GLN A 46 -12.41 8.21 -5.41
N GLY A 47 -12.29 7.35 -4.41
CA GLY A 47 -12.86 6.00 -4.38
C GLY A 47 -12.06 4.96 -5.15
N ARG A 48 -11.01 5.35 -5.89
CA ARG A 48 -10.14 4.40 -6.58
C ARG A 48 -9.29 3.64 -5.57
N LYS A 49 -9.23 2.32 -5.74
CA LYS A 49 -8.39 1.42 -4.94
C LYS A 49 -7.03 1.24 -5.57
N ILE A 50 -6.01 1.25 -4.73
CA ILE A 50 -4.63 0.88 -5.08
C ILE A 50 -4.07 0.00 -3.96
N SER A 51 -3.09 -0.83 -4.27
CA SER A 51 -2.51 -1.71 -3.27
C SER A 51 -1.01 -1.78 -3.35
N ARG A 52 -0.40 -2.04 -2.19
CA ARG A 52 0.99 -2.49 -2.09
C ARG A 52 1.01 -3.96 -1.70
N MET A 53 1.86 -4.73 -2.35
CA MET A 53 2.13 -6.12 -1.96
C MET A 53 3.54 -6.21 -1.41
N THR A 54 3.71 -6.95 -0.32
CA THR A 54 4.99 -7.18 0.34
C THR A 54 5.10 -8.66 0.73
N GLY A 55 6.31 -9.13 1.06
CA GLY A 55 6.48 -10.41 1.76
C GLY A 55 5.89 -10.39 3.18
N CYS A 56 5.86 -11.53 3.86
CA CYS A 56 5.28 -11.65 5.21
C CYS A 56 6.23 -11.25 6.35
N ILE A 57 7.55 -11.27 6.14
CA ILE A 57 8.53 -11.04 7.21
C ILE A 57 9.01 -9.59 7.12
N PRO A 58 8.70 -8.72 8.11
CA PRO A 58 9.20 -7.34 8.12
C PRO A 58 10.71 -7.34 8.35
N GLY A 59 11.42 -6.60 7.52
CA GLY A 59 12.87 -6.39 7.66
C GLY A 59 13.19 -4.91 7.52
N PRO A 60 14.28 -4.42 8.12
CA PRO A 60 14.60 -2.99 8.12
C PRO A 60 14.78 -2.40 6.72
N THR A 61 15.14 -3.20 5.73
CA THR A 61 15.38 -2.75 4.35
C THR A 61 14.36 -3.24 3.32
N ASN A 62 13.42 -4.11 3.71
CA ASN A 62 12.46 -4.67 2.77
C ASN A 62 11.19 -3.82 2.66
N ALA A 63 10.41 -4.08 1.60
CA ALA A 63 9.21 -3.30 1.29
C ALA A 63 8.18 -3.28 2.44
N LEU A 64 8.05 -4.39 3.19
CA LEU A 64 7.15 -4.45 4.35
C LEU A 64 7.64 -3.55 5.48
N GLY A 65 8.92 -3.65 5.87
CA GLY A 65 9.44 -2.83 6.96
C GLY A 65 9.49 -1.35 6.61
N SER A 66 9.77 -1.00 5.35
CA SER A 66 9.67 0.39 4.89
C SER A 66 8.25 0.92 4.97
N LEU A 67 7.27 0.16 4.49
CA LEU A 67 5.87 0.55 4.57
C LEU A 67 5.41 0.72 6.02
N LEU A 68 5.74 -0.22 6.90
CA LEU A 68 5.35 -0.15 8.31
C LEU A 68 5.95 1.06 9.02
N ARG A 69 7.21 1.42 8.73
CA ARG A 69 7.79 2.68 9.26
C ARG A 69 7.02 3.91 8.81
N ASP A 70 6.65 3.97 7.53
CA ASP A 70 5.92 5.11 6.98
C ASP A 70 4.52 5.22 7.60
N LEU A 71 3.83 4.09 7.78
CA LEU A 71 2.49 4.02 8.38
C LEU A 71 2.50 4.31 9.89
N LEU A 72 3.52 3.85 10.61
CA LEU A 72 3.67 4.06 12.06
C LEU A 72 4.29 5.42 12.40
N GLY A 73 4.98 6.07 11.45
CA GLY A 73 5.70 7.32 11.67
C GLY A 73 6.93 7.20 12.58
N ARG A 74 7.47 5.99 12.77
CA ARG A 74 8.64 5.74 13.64
C ARG A 74 9.50 4.57 13.14
N PRO A 75 10.76 4.45 13.60
CA PRO A 75 11.57 3.26 13.35
C PRO A 75 10.96 1.98 13.95
N LEU A 76 11.22 0.84 13.30
CA LEU A 76 10.89 -0.50 13.82
C LEU A 76 12.01 -1.00 14.71
N GLN A 77 11.67 -1.74 15.76
CA GLN A 77 12.64 -2.44 16.61
C GLN A 77 12.75 -3.91 16.20
N ILE A 78 13.95 -4.48 16.30
CA ILE A 78 14.16 -5.91 16.00
C ILE A 78 13.45 -6.75 17.06
N GLY A 79 12.65 -7.72 16.64
CA GLY A 79 11.86 -8.58 17.53
C GLY A 79 10.57 -7.94 18.05
N GLU A 80 10.22 -6.76 17.54
CA GLU A 80 8.96 -6.09 17.87
C GLU A 80 7.75 -6.81 17.26
N GLU A 81 6.72 -7.02 18.06
CA GLU A 81 5.39 -7.40 17.57
C GLU A 81 4.59 -6.13 17.25
N ILE A 82 4.10 -6.03 16.02
CA ILE A 82 3.35 -4.87 15.53
C ILE A 82 1.91 -5.27 15.33
N ASP A 83 1.01 -4.66 16.10
CA ASP A 83 -0.41 -4.69 15.81
C ASP A 83 -0.71 -3.70 14.68
N VAL A 84 -1.24 -4.22 13.56
CA VAL A 84 -1.54 -3.45 12.35
C VAL A 84 -3.02 -3.08 12.26
N ASP A 85 -3.88 -3.64 13.10
CA ASP A 85 -5.31 -3.34 13.09
C ASP A 85 -5.60 -1.85 13.33
N PRO A 86 -4.88 -1.14 14.22
CA PRO A 86 -5.07 0.29 14.43
C PRO A 86 -4.72 1.16 13.22
N LEU A 87 -3.98 0.64 12.23
CA LEU A 87 -3.60 1.36 11.02
C LEU A 87 -4.74 1.40 10.00
N ILE A 88 -5.69 0.47 10.10
CA ILE A 88 -6.85 0.40 9.20
C ILE A 88 -7.80 1.56 9.52
N ASN A 89 -8.45 2.09 8.49
CA ASN A 89 -9.33 3.26 8.51
C ASN A 89 -8.64 4.58 8.91
N ARG A 90 -7.31 4.65 8.77
CA ARG A 90 -6.56 5.90 8.89
C ARG A 90 -6.20 6.48 7.53
N GLU A 91 -6.13 7.80 7.46
CA GLU A 91 -5.69 8.53 6.28
C GLU A 91 -4.16 8.65 6.23
N TYR A 92 -3.64 8.40 5.03
CA TYR A 92 -2.22 8.42 4.72
C TYR A 92 -2.00 9.25 3.46
N SER A 93 -0.85 9.91 3.43
CA SER A 93 -0.35 10.52 2.22
C SER A 93 0.47 9.49 1.47
N ILE A 94 -0.12 8.92 0.41
CA ILE A 94 0.52 7.89 -0.40
C ILE A 94 1.20 8.50 -1.61
N GLU A 95 2.32 7.92 -2.00
CA GLU A 95 2.98 8.16 -3.27
C GLU A 95 2.74 6.96 -4.18
N VAL A 96 2.23 7.23 -5.38
CA VAL A 96 1.95 6.23 -6.39
C VAL A 96 3.02 6.31 -7.46
N ALA A 97 3.53 5.16 -7.85
CA ALA A 97 4.46 4.98 -8.95
C ALA A 97 3.94 3.93 -9.93
N LEU A 98 4.56 3.84 -11.10
CA LEU A 98 4.29 2.81 -12.10
C LEU A 98 5.43 1.80 -12.12
N SER A 99 5.09 0.52 -12.22
CA SER A 99 6.06 -0.52 -12.55
C SER A 99 6.52 -0.39 -14.00
N GLU A 100 7.59 -1.11 -14.37
CA GLU A 100 8.03 -1.24 -15.76
C GLU A 100 6.94 -1.75 -16.70
N SER A 101 6.01 -2.56 -16.17
CA SER A 101 4.83 -3.06 -16.90
C SER A 101 3.66 -2.07 -16.97
N GLY A 102 3.80 -0.87 -16.41
CA GLY A 102 2.77 0.18 -16.41
C GLY A 102 1.66 -0.02 -15.37
N ALA A 103 1.85 -0.89 -14.38
CA ALA A 103 0.90 -1.08 -13.29
C ALA A 103 1.18 -0.13 -12.12
N SER A 104 0.14 0.52 -11.60
CA SER A 104 0.28 1.41 -10.44
C SER A 104 0.48 0.63 -9.14
N TYR A 105 1.39 1.10 -8.31
CA TYR A 105 1.57 0.61 -6.94
C TYR A 105 1.88 1.76 -5.98
N VAL A 106 1.67 1.50 -4.69
CA VAL A 106 2.03 2.46 -3.63
C VAL A 106 3.51 2.31 -3.30
N GLU A 107 4.29 3.35 -3.51
CA GLU A 107 5.72 3.41 -3.24
C GLU A 107 6.01 3.78 -1.78
N THR A 108 5.33 4.81 -1.27
CA THR A 108 5.40 5.25 0.14
C THR A 108 4.00 5.55 0.68
N ALA A 109 3.81 5.46 2.00
CA ALA A 109 2.53 5.75 2.65
C ALA A 109 2.74 6.40 4.01
N LYS A 110 2.85 7.73 4.03
CA LYS A 110 3.20 8.49 5.25
C LYS A 110 1.97 8.82 6.07
N SER A 111 2.02 8.56 7.38
CA SER A 111 0.96 8.98 8.30
C SER A 111 0.73 10.49 8.20
N CYS A 112 -0.52 10.88 7.96
CA CYS A 112 -0.96 12.26 8.10
C CYS A 112 -1.16 12.54 9.60
N SER A 113 -0.09 12.61 10.39
CA SER A 113 -0.21 13.15 11.74
C SER A 113 -0.40 14.67 11.67
N PRO A 114 -1.21 15.28 12.55
CA PRO A 114 -1.22 16.72 12.75
C PRO A 114 0.14 17.25 13.25
#